data_AF-A0A2E7MV14-F1
#
_entry.id   AF-A0A2E7MV14-F1
#
_cell.length_a   1.000
_cell.length_b   1.000
_cell.length_c   1.000
_cell.angle_alpha   90.00
_cell.angle_beta   90.00
_cell.angle_gamma   90.00
#
_symmetry.space_group_name_H-M   'P 1'
#
loop_
_entity.id
_entity.type
_entity.pdbx_description
1 polymer ?
#
loop_
_entity_poly.entity_id
_entity_poly.type
_entity_poly.pdbx_seq_one_letter_code
_entity_poly.pdbx_strand_id
1 'polypeptide(L)'
;DHGHDDDHGHDDDHGHDDDHGHDDDHGHDHSEIVVLPEAGEAQLSAATESADESRLENEASREQERVETDQANQQAADQAETSRLEAQNNAAEEEARLEAERQVAAYAAEMARLVAQAEHVLTREYPWGEFSQKTVELQMLLGTSVDGVYGNATRQAHIAALADRGLFTDNVPSAPSPALASTQASSTSCSGMTCWNGYEGQNQAAVNSAINALPAELQRALNGVDIVNGCHPYAFASKGRCVFGVWDSAGWKADGTYGADWARSLWISNRAVEAGRLIDVAVHEAAHAYSYMIMRTCVNEATGETYRVDLRNLFGGEEFLADAITAYFNGANAFQNYRGTGTGLSQGEQDALTEMFATC
;
A
#
# COMPACT_ATOMS: atom_id res chain seq x y z
N ASP A 1 -53.50 -0.37 -30.50
CA ASP A 1 -54.52 -0.67 -29.49
C ASP A 1 -53.93 -0.22 -28.15
N HIS A 2 -54.44 0.91 -27.63
CA HIS A 2 -54.34 1.46 -26.26
C HIS A 2 -52.93 1.54 -25.61
N GLY A 3 -52.30 2.70 -25.37
CA GLY A 3 -52.84 3.99 -24.93
C GLY A 3 -53.02 3.97 -23.40
N HIS A 4 -52.18 4.69 -22.65
CA HIS A 4 -52.56 5.57 -21.54
C HIS A 4 -51.34 6.26 -20.91
N ASP A 5 -51.31 7.57 -21.07
CA ASP A 5 -50.72 8.54 -20.14
C ASP A 5 -51.38 8.39 -18.76
N ASP A 6 -50.69 8.79 -17.68
CA ASP A 6 -51.26 9.76 -16.74
C ASP A 6 -50.20 10.38 -15.83
N ASP A 7 -50.32 11.70 -15.81
CA ASP A 7 -49.73 12.76 -15.02
C ASP A 7 -50.29 12.73 -13.58
N HIS A 8 -49.50 13.08 -12.56
CA HIS A 8 -49.98 13.68 -11.31
C HIS A 8 -48.80 14.22 -10.49
N GLY A 9 -48.82 15.55 -10.30
CA GLY A 9 -47.96 16.25 -9.36
C GLY A 9 -48.37 16.08 -7.90
N HIS A 10 -47.53 16.61 -7.03
CA HIS A 10 -47.95 17.16 -5.75
C HIS A 10 -46.93 18.20 -5.28
N ASP A 11 -47.44 19.40 -5.08
CA ASP A 11 -46.88 20.52 -4.33
C ASP A 11 -46.68 20.17 -2.85
N ASP A 12 -45.76 20.90 -2.21
CA ASP A 12 -45.87 21.55 -0.88
C ASP A 12 -44.43 21.84 -0.40
N ASP A 13 -43.95 23.08 -0.52
CA ASP A 13 -44.15 24.20 0.41
C ASP A 13 -43.27 24.08 1.67
N HIS A 14 -42.33 25.02 1.80
CA HIS A 14 -42.03 25.76 3.04
C HIS A 14 -41.00 26.84 2.74
N GLY A 15 -41.47 28.09 2.78
CA GLY A 15 -40.64 29.29 2.75
C GLY A 15 -39.96 29.61 4.07
N HIS A 16 -39.00 30.54 4.00
CA HIS A 16 -38.91 31.70 4.89
C HIS A 16 -37.86 32.68 4.32
N ASP A 17 -38.36 33.80 3.82
CA ASP A 17 -38.01 35.19 4.13
C ASP A 17 -36.59 35.49 4.66
N ASP A 18 -35.87 36.42 4.01
CA ASP A 18 -35.80 37.80 4.52
C ASP A 18 -35.06 38.73 3.54
N ASP A 19 -35.81 39.71 3.05
CA ASP A 19 -35.39 40.84 2.23
C ASP A 19 -34.69 41.94 3.07
N HIS A 20 -33.64 42.55 2.51
CA HIS A 20 -33.21 43.90 2.91
C HIS A 20 -33.12 44.80 1.67
N GLY A 21 -34.24 45.48 1.38
CA GLY A 21 -34.29 46.67 0.56
C GLY A 21 -33.92 47.91 1.38
N HIS A 22 -33.03 48.75 0.85
CA HIS A 22 -32.85 50.13 1.27
C HIS A 22 -33.49 51.03 0.22
N ASP A 23 -34.62 51.63 0.57
CA ASP A 23 -35.25 52.71 -0.20
C ASP A 23 -34.69 54.06 0.26
N ASP A 24 -34.22 54.83 -0.72
CA ASP A 24 -34.01 56.27 -0.64
C ASP A 24 -35.38 56.97 -0.66
N ASP A 25 -35.68 57.81 0.34
CA ASP A 25 -36.78 58.78 0.21
C ASP A 25 -36.39 60.16 0.76
N HIS A 26 -36.44 61.14 -0.14
CA HIS A 26 -36.23 62.56 0.11
C HIS A 26 -37.59 63.23 0.32
N GLY A 27 -38.01 63.34 1.59
CA GLY A 27 -39.17 64.14 1.99
C GLY A 27 -38.80 65.60 2.27
N HIS A 28 -39.09 66.50 1.32
CA HIS A 28 -39.24 67.93 1.57
C HIS A 28 -40.61 68.20 2.20
N ASP A 29 -40.65 68.82 3.39
CA ASP A 29 -41.88 69.40 3.93
C ASP A 29 -41.78 70.93 3.97
N HIS A 30 -42.84 71.56 3.46
CA HIS A 30 -43.08 72.99 3.42
C HIS A 30 -44.31 73.30 4.27
N SER A 31 -44.14 74.05 5.34
CA SER A 31 -45.17 74.89 5.98
C SER A 31 -44.43 75.72 7.05
N GLU A 32 -44.70 77.00 7.31
CA GLU A 32 -45.90 77.80 7.19
C GLU A 32 -45.46 79.28 7.27
N ILE A 33 -46.01 80.16 6.42
CA ILE A 33 -45.79 81.61 6.49
C ILE A 33 -46.75 82.19 7.53
N VAL A 34 -46.19 82.79 8.59
CA VAL A 34 -46.91 83.70 9.50
C VAL A 34 -46.19 85.05 9.53
N VAL A 35 -46.97 86.11 9.34
CA VAL A 35 -46.54 87.48 9.08
C VAL A 35 -46.82 88.37 10.31
N LEU A 36 -45.76 89.05 10.78
CA LEU A 36 -45.67 90.31 11.56
C LEU A 36 -45.96 90.30 13.09
N PRO A 37 -45.37 91.23 13.90
CA PRO A 37 -44.76 92.51 13.52
C PRO A 37 -43.32 92.79 14.02
N GLU A 38 -42.70 93.78 13.35
CA GLU A 38 -41.52 94.51 13.78
C GLU A 38 -41.65 95.10 15.19
N ALA A 39 -40.57 95.00 15.97
CA ALA A 39 -39.90 96.11 16.65
C ALA A 39 -39.24 95.63 17.95
N GLY A 40 -37.93 95.85 18.03
CA GLY A 40 -37.16 95.62 19.23
C GLY A 40 -35.74 95.25 18.87
N GLU A 41 -34.98 96.20 18.32
CA GLU A 41 -33.52 96.15 18.29
C GLU A 41 -33.02 96.05 19.74
N ALA A 42 -33.00 94.84 20.30
CA ALA A 42 -32.02 94.51 21.31
C ALA A 42 -30.73 94.28 20.52
N GLN A 43 -29.80 95.23 20.65
CA GLN A 43 -28.41 95.03 20.27
C GLN A 43 -27.89 93.79 21.01
N LEU A 44 -28.05 92.61 20.41
CA LEU A 44 -27.19 91.46 20.65
C LEU A 44 -25.85 91.90 20.13
N SER A 45 -25.03 92.38 21.06
CA SER A 45 -23.67 92.80 20.79
C SER A 45 -23.00 91.77 19.90
N ALA A 46 -22.26 92.19 18.86
CA ALA A 46 -21.44 91.32 18.02
C ALA A 46 -20.50 90.35 18.80
N ALA A 47 -20.38 90.54 20.12
CA ALA A 47 -19.77 89.61 21.05
C ALA A 47 -20.54 88.30 21.27
N THR A 48 -21.86 88.20 21.00
CA THR A 48 -22.66 86.98 21.22
C THR A 48 -22.70 86.05 20.01
N GLU A 49 -22.76 86.58 18.78
CA GLU A 49 -22.69 85.76 17.55
C GLU A 49 -21.29 85.22 17.31
N SER A 50 -20.26 86.05 17.52
CA SER A 50 -18.85 85.61 17.51
C SER A 50 -18.55 84.56 18.60
N ALA A 51 -19.28 84.59 19.72
CA ALA A 51 -19.15 83.59 20.77
C ALA A 51 -19.84 82.25 20.41
N ASP A 52 -20.93 82.26 19.65
CA ASP A 52 -21.63 81.04 19.20
C ASP A 52 -20.91 80.37 18.01
N GLU A 53 -20.37 81.13 17.04
CA GLU A 53 -19.52 80.59 15.97
C GLU A 53 -18.26 79.94 16.54
N SER A 54 -17.59 80.63 17.46
CA SER A 54 -16.41 80.07 18.13
C SER A 54 -16.76 78.87 19.02
N ARG A 55 -18.02 78.76 19.50
CA ARG A 55 -18.49 77.58 20.24
C ARG A 55 -18.72 76.39 19.32
N LEU A 56 -19.34 76.60 18.15
CA LEU A 56 -19.58 75.57 17.14
C LEU A 56 -18.29 75.06 16.51
N GLU A 57 -17.32 75.94 16.22
CA GLU A 57 -16.00 75.53 15.74
C GLU A 57 -15.23 74.72 16.80
N ASN A 58 -15.33 75.10 18.07
CA ASN A 58 -14.76 74.32 19.18
C ASN A 58 -15.47 72.96 19.36
N GLU A 59 -16.78 72.89 19.15
CA GLU A 59 -17.55 71.64 19.19
C GLU A 59 -17.19 70.73 18.01
N ALA A 60 -17.09 71.27 16.79
CA ALA A 60 -16.68 70.54 15.59
C ALA A 60 -15.23 70.02 15.70
N SER A 61 -14.31 70.85 16.23
CA SER A 61 -12.93 70.43 16.48
C SER A 61 -12.86 69.31 17.52
N ARG A 62 -13.71 69.34 18.55
CA ARG A 62 -13.79 68.26 19.57
C ARG A 62 -14.39 66.99 19.02
N GLU A 63 -15.40 67.08 18.16
CA GLU A 63 -15.98 65.92 17.47
C GLU A 63 -15.00 65.29 16.49
N GLN A 64 -14.26 66.10 15.73
CA GLN A 64 -13.21 65.59 14.85
C GLN A 64 -12.09 64.88 15.64
N GLU A 65 -11.66 65.45 16.77
CA GLU A 65 -10.70 64.81 17.67
C GLU A 65 -11.25 63.51 18.29
N ARG A 66 -12.55 63.43 18.58
CA ARG A 66 -13.22 62.19 19.01
C ARG A 66 -13.20 61.13 17.91
N VAL A 67 -13.59 61.47 16.68
CA VAL A 67 -13.63 60.54 15.55
C VAL A 67 -12.23 60.01 15.22
N GLU A 68 -11.22 60.88 15.21
CA GLU A 68 -9.82 60.47 15.00
C GLU A 68 -9.33 59.55 16.13
N THR A 69 -9.72 59.84 17.38
CA THR A 69 -9.43 58.98 18.53
C THR A 69 -10.11 57.62 18.42
N ASP A 70 -11.39 57.60 18.04
CA ASP A 70 -12.16 56.36 17.88
C ASP A 70 -11.63 55.51 16.72
N GLN A 71 -11.23 56.15 15.62
CA GLN A 71 -10.61 55.47 14.49
C GLN A 71 -9.23 54.90 14.85
N ALA A 72 -8.41 55.64 15.61
CA ALA A 72 -7.13 55.15 16.12
C ALA A 72 -7.31 53.99 17.10
N ASN A 73 -8.32 54.06 17.98
CA ASN A 73 -8.67 53.00 18.92
C ASN A 73 -9.14 51.74 18.17
N GLN A 74 -9.96 51.89 17.13
CA GLN A 74 -10.42 50.76 16.32
C GLN A 74 -9.26 50.10 15.57
N GLN A 75 -8.39 50.88 14.93
CA GLN A 75 -7.20 50.34 14.27
C GLN A 75 -6.27 49.61 15.24
N ALA A 76 -6.09 50.13 16.46
CA ALA A 76 -5.32 49.47 17.49
C ALA A 76 -5.98 48.15 17.95
N ALA A 77 -7.31 48.09 18.03
CA ALA A 77 -8.05 46.88 18.35
C ALA A 77 -7.91 45.82 17.25
N ASP A 78 -8.07 46.20 15.97
CA ASP A 78 -7.95 45.29 14.83
C ASP A 78 -6.51 44.73 14.70
N GLN A 79 -5.50 45.56 14.93
CA GLN A 79 -4.10 45.12 14.96
C GLN A 79 -3.81 44.16 16.12
N ALA A 80 -4.38 44.43 17.30
CA ALA A 80 -4.26 43.55 18.46
C ALA A 80 -4.94 42.19 18.22
N GLU A 81 -6.11 42.18 17.56
CA GLU A 81 -6.82 40.96 17.19
C GLU A 81 -6.04 40.15 16.14
N THR A 82 -5.53 40.79 15.10
CA THR A 82 -4.70 40.14 14.07
C THR A 82 -3.46 39.51 14.69
N SER A 83 -2.74 40.26 15.54
CA SER A 83 -1.55 39.75 16.24
C SER A 83 -1.89 38.56 17.15
N ARG A 84 -3.07 38.56 17.77
CA ARG A 84 -3.55 37.47 18.62
C ARG A 84 -3.85 36.22 17.79
N LEU A 85 -4.51 36.37 16.64
CA LEU A 85 -4.83 35.26 15.73
C LEU A 85 -3.57 34.64 15.13
N GLU A 86 -2.60 35.46 14.71
CA GLU A 86 -1.30 34.97 14.23
C GLU A 86 -0.56 34.20 15.32
N ALA A 87 -0.55 34.70 16.55
CA ALA A 87 0.05 33.99 17.68
C ALA A 87 -0.66 32.65 17.96
N GLN A 88 -1.99 32.59 17.84
CA GLN A 88 -2.77 31.36 17.99
C GLN A 88 -2.49 30.35 16.87
N ASN A 89 -2.43 30.80 15.62
CA ASN A 89 -2.11 29.93 14.47
C ASN A 89 -0.69 29.38 14.57
N ASN A 90 0.29 30.23 14.88
CA ASN A 90 1.67 29.79 15.07
C ASN A 90 1.78 28.76 16.22
N ALA A 91 1.04 28.96 17.31
CA ALA A 91 0.99 28.01 18.42
C ALA A 91 0.34 26.67 18.01
N ALA A 92 -0.74 26.71 17.23
CA ALA A 92 -1.42 25.51 16.73
C ALA A 92 -0.55 24.73 15.73
N GLU A 93 0.17 25.41 14.85
CA GLU A 93 1.13 24.80 13.92
C GLU A 93 2.31 24.16 14.65
N GLU A 94 2.83 24.83 15.68
CA GLU A 94 3.88 24.28 16.55
C GLU A 94 3.39 23.01 17.26
N GLU A 95 2.18 23.04 17.82
CA GLU A 95 1.58 21.88 18.47
C GLU A 95 1.37 20.71 17.50
N ALA A 96 0.88 20.99 16.29
CA ALA A 96 0.71 19.97 15.25
C ALA A 96 2.05 19.35 14.82
N ARG A 97 3.12 20.16 14.71
CA ARG A 97 4.47 19.67 14.40
C ARG A 97 5.01 18.79 15.53
N LEU A 98 4.85 19.21 16.78
CA LEU A 98 5.26 18.42 17.94
C LEU A 98 4.50 17.09 18.04
N GLU A 99 3.21 17.07 17.70
CA GLU A 99 2.41 15.85 17.66
C GLU A 99 2.85 14.92 16.52
N ALA A 100 3.13 15.45 15.33
CA ALA A 100 3.67 14.67 14.22
C ALA A 100 5.03 14.05 14.57
N GLU A 101 5.92 14.82 15.21
CA GLU A 101 7.21 14.32 15.71
C GLU A 101 7.02 13.20 16.75
N ARG A 102 6.05 13.34 17.67
CA ARG A 102 5.70 12.29 18.63
C ARG A 102 5.18 11.02 17.96
N GLN A 103 4.36 11.15 16.92
CA GLN A 103 3.85 10.01 16.16
C GLN A 103 4.96 9.28 15.42
N VAL A 104 5.87 10.02 14.76
CA VAL A 104 7.06 9.44 14.12
C VAL A 104 7.93 8.71 15.15
N ALA A 105 8.16 9.32 16.32
CA ALA A 105 8.93 8.68 17.40
C ALA A 105 8.23 7.43 17.95
N ALA A 106 6.91 7.45 18.09
CA ALA A 106 6.13 6.30 18.55
C ALA A 106 6.17 5.14 17.54
N TYR A 107 6.02 5.45 16.24
CA TYR A 107 6.16 4.46 15.17
C TYR A 107 7.57 3.87 15.12
N ALA A 108 8.60 4.71 15.18
CA ALA A 108 10.00 4.24 15.23
C ALA A 108 10.27 3.35 16.45
N ALA A 109 9.72 3.69 17.62
CA ALA A 109 9.82 2.87 18.82
C ALA A 109 9.13 1.52 18.66
N GLU A 110 7.97 1.47 18.00
CA GLU A 110 7.26 0.22 17.74
C GLU A 110 8.00 -0.66 16.73
N MET A 111 8.52 -0.09 15.66
CA MET A 111 9.37 -0.80 14.71
C MET A 111 10.63 -1.36 15.39
N ALA A 112 11.27 -0.58 16.26
CA ALA A 112 12.41 -1.04 17.04
C ALA A 112 12.05 -2.22 17.96
N ARG A 113 10.86 -2.23 18.56
CA ARG A 113 10.38 -3.37 19.36
C ARG A 113 10.16 -4.62 18.51
N LEU A 114 9.57 -4.49 17.32
CA LEU A 114 9.34 -5.61 16.42
C LEU A 114 10.65 -6.22 15.90
N VAL A 115 11.62 -5.36 15.55
CA VAL A 115 12.99 -5.81 15.19
C VAL A 115 13.62 -6.57 16.35
N ALA A 116 13.60 -6.00 17.57
CA ALA A 116 14.16 -6.65 18.75
C ALA A 116 13.46 -7.99 19.05
N GLN A 117 12.15 -8.10 18.83
CA GLN A 117 11.41 -9.35 19.00
C GLN A 117 11.84 -10.40 17.97
N ALA A 118 11.99 -10.02 16.69
CA ALA A 118 12.46 -10.92 15.64
C ALA A 118 13.89 -11.39 15.90
N GLU A 119 14.80 -10.50 16.28
CA GLU A 119 16.17 -10.87 16.67
C GLU A 119 16.20 -11.77 17.90
N HIS A 120 15.32 -11.53 18.87
CA HIS A 120 15.18 -12.39 20.03
C HIS A 120 14.72 -13.81 19.64
N VAL A 121 13.86 -13.97 18.62
CA VAL A 121 13.55 -15.28 18.06
C VAL A 121 14.82 -15.87 17.40
N LEU A 122 15.48 -15.14 16.50
CA LEU A 122 16.67 -15.62 15.78
C LEU A 122 17.88 -15.97 16.68
N THR A 123 17.97 -15.42 17.89
CA THR A 123 19.12 -15.62 18.78
C THR A 123 18.89 -16.64 19.91
N ARG A 124 17.71 -17.27 19.96
CA ARG A 124 17.42 -18.36 20.90
C ARG A 124 18.12 -19.67 20.51
N GLU A 125 18.17 -20.60 21.46
CA GLU A 125 18.55 -21.99 21.20
C GLU A 125 17.36 -22.83 20.73
N TYR A 126 17.64 -23.76 19.81
CA TYR A 126 16.63 -24.63 19.19
C TYR A 126 17.06 -26.10 19.23
N PRO A 127 16.18 -27.03 19.62
CA PRO A 127 16.51 -28.45 19.65
C PRO A 127 16.49 -29.05 18.24
N TRP A 128 17.57 -29.70 17.84
CA TRP A 128 17.66 -30.36 16.54
C TRP A 128 16.72 -31.57 16.45
N GLY A 129 15.92 -31.65 15.37
CA GLY A 129 15.13 -32.83 15.04
C GLY A 129 13.96 -33.13 15.98
N GLU A 130 13.74 -32.31 17.02
CA GLU A 130 12.61 -32.43 17.94
C GLU A 130 11.56 -31.36 17.63
N PHE A 131 10.29 -31.73 17.84
CA PHE A 131 9.20 -30.77 17.76
C PHE A 131 9.27 -29.78 18.93
N SER A 132 9.21 -28.48 18.66
CA SER A 132 9.10 -27.45 19.69
C SER A 132 8.30 -26.23 19.22
N GLN A 133 7.53 -25.62 20.13
CA GLN A 133 6.78 -24.37 19.84
C GLN A 133 7.72 -23.22 19.47
N LYS A 134 8.93 -23.17 20.03
CA LYS A 134 9.92 -22.16 19.65
C LYS A 134 10.32 -22.33 18.18
N THR A 135 10.50 -23.57 17.74
CA THR A 135 10.84 -23.86 16.33
C THR A 135 9.69 -23.45 15.39
N VAL A 136 8.43 -23.64 15.79
CA VAL A 136 7.26 -23.12 15.05
C VAL A 136 7.37 -21.60 14.89
N GLU A 137 7.63 -20.85 15.98
CA GLU A 137 7.83 -19.40 15.95
C GLU A 137 8.95 -18.98 15.00
N LEU A 138 10.09 -19.68 15.05
CA LEU A 138 11.20 -19.44 14.15
C LEU A 138 10.81 -19.71 12.69
N GLN A 139 10.18 -20.83 12.40
CA GLN A 139 9.80 -21.21 11.04
C GLN A 139 8.78 -20.24 10.44
N MET A 140 7.86 -19.72 11.25
CA MET A 140 6.96 -18.63 10.84
C MET A 140 7.74 -17.36 10.50
N LEU A 141 8.70 -16.96 11.34
CA LEU A 141 9.55 -15.79 11.10
C LEU A 141 10.42 -15.94 9.84
N LEU A 142 10.92 -17.15 9.58
CA LEU A 142 11.78 -17.47 8.44
C LEU A 142 11.00 -17.70 7.13
N GLY A 143 9.67 -17.79 7.19
CA GLY A 143 8.84 -18.15 6.05
C GLY A 143 9.09 -19.57 5.51
N THR A 144 9.52 -20.50 6.37
CA THR A 144 9.74 -21.91 6.02
C THR A 144 8.53 -22.78 6.36
N SER A 145 8.55 -24.07 6.03
CA SER A 145 7.56 -25.04 6.53
C SER A 145 7.47 -24.98 8.06
N VAL A 146 6.25 -24.90 8.58
CA VAL A 146 5.95 -24.76 10.02
C VAL A 146 5.58 -26.13 10.60
N ASP A 147 6.53 -27.06 10.57
CA ASP A 147 6.37 -28.41 11.12
C ASP A 147 6.79 -28.51 12.59
N GLY A 148 7.37 -27.43 13.13
CA GLY A 148 7.88 -27.34 14.49
C GLY A 148 9.18 -28.10 14.74
N VAL A 149 9.82 -28.68 13.72
CA VAL A 149 11.01 -29.52 13.85
C VAL A 149 12.25 -28.81 13.28
N TYR A 150 13.30 -28.64 14.10
CA TYR A 150 14.49 -27.91 13.66
C TYR A 150 15.39 -28.83 12.85
N GLY A 151 15.26 -28.79 11.52
CA GLY A 151 16.06 -29.57 10.57
C GLY A 151 17.04 -28.73 9.76
N ASN A 152 17.68 -29.35 8.76
CA ASN A 152 18.60 -28.67 7.83
C ASN A 152 17.95 -27.47 7.12
N ALA A 153 16.66 -27.57 6.83
CA ALA A 153 15.86 -26.52 6.20
C ALA A 153 15.81 -25.25 7.04
N THR A 154 15.28 -25.39 8.25
CA THR A 154 15.22 -24.32 9.24
C THR A 154 16.60 -23.79 9.56
N ARG A 155 17.62 -24.65 9.65
CA ARG A 155 19.02 -24.25 9.89
C ARG A 155 19.56 -23.29 8.83
N GLN A 156 19.37 -23.60 7.55
CA GLN A 156 19.89 -22.74 6.48
C GLN A 156 19.16 -21.41 6.39
N ALA A 157 17.83 -21.43 6.47
CA ALA A 157 17.04 -20.20 6.52
C ALA A 157 17.41 -19.36 7.76
N HIS A 158 17.70 -20.01 8.89
CA HIS A 158 18.16 -19.35 10.10
C HIS A 158 19.51 -18.66 9.91
N ILE A 159 20.49 -19.34 9.30
CA ILE A 159 21.81 -18.76 8.98
C ILE A 159 21.68 -17.57 8.03
N ALA A 160 20.85 -17.68 6.99
CA ALA A 160 20.61 -16.59 6.06
C ALA A 160 19.98 -15.38 6.77
N ALA A 161 18.95 -15.59 7.58
CA ALA A 161 18.28 -14.53 8.32
C ALA A 161 19.19 -13.84 9.36
N LEU A 162 20.14 -14.58 9.97
CA LEU A 162 21.17 -14.04 10.85
C LEU A 162 22.21 -13.23 10.07
N ALA A 163 22.68 -13.76 8.92
CA ALA A 163 23.65 -13.07 8.07
C ALA A 163 23.11 -11.74 7.51
N ASP A 164 21.85 -11.74 7.04
CA ASP A 164 21.18 -10.53 6.54
C ASP A 164 21.07 -9.42 7.60
N ARG A 165 21.06 -9.81 8.88
CA ARG A 165 20.99 -8.88 10.03
C ARG A 165 22.36 -8.61 10.68
N GLY A 166 23.44 -9.14 10.11
CA GLY A 166 24.79 -9.02 10.69
C GLY A 166 24.94 -9.68 12.07
N LEU A 167 24.10 -10.68 12.38
CA LEU A 167 24.11 -11.40 13.65
C LEU A 167 25.03 -12.64 13.60
N PHE A 168 25.56 -13.03 14.75
CA PHE A 168 26.40 -14.22 14.89
C PHE A 168 25.58 -15.52 14.73
N THR A 169 26.24 -16.59 14.32
CA THR A 169 25.60 -17.90 14.06
C THR A 169 25.91 -18.95 15.13
N ASP A 170 26.50 -18.55 16.26
CA ASP A 170 26.95 -19.45 17.33
C ASP A 170 25.81 -20.26 17.96
N ASN A 171 24.59 -19.72 17.93
CA ASN A 171 23.38 -20.38 18.44
C ASN A 171 22.74 -21.35 17.43
N VAL A 172 23.27 -21.45 16.21
CA VAL A 172 22.68 -22.31 15.16
C VAL A 172 23.06 -23.78 15.42
N PRO A 173 22.07 -24.66 15.69
CA PRO A 173 22.32 -26.08 15.92
C PRO A 173 23.04 -26.74 14.74
N SER A 174 23.97 -27.66 15.03
CA SER A 174 24.65 -28.46 14.01
C SER A 174 23.89 -29.76 13.75
N ALA A 175 23.81 -30.15 12.48
CA ALA A 175 23.19 -31.40 12.09
C ALA A 175 23.99 -32.60 12.65
N PRO A 176 23.33 -33.65 13.19
CA PRO A 176 23.99 -34.89 13.51
C PRO A 176 24.54 -35.53 12.23
N SER A 177 25.77 -36.04 12.31
CA SER A 177 26.45 -36.64 11.16
C SER A 177 25.74 -37.95 10.73
N PRO A 178 25.45 -38.16 9.43
CA PRO A 178 24.79 -39.38 8.98
C PRO A 178 25.73 -40.59 9.09
N ALA A 179 25.26 -41.67 9.74
CA ALA A 179 25.91 -42.97 9.65
C ALA A 179 25.74 -43.53 8.21
N LEU A 180 26.85 -43.96 7.62
CA LEU A 180 26.97 -44.51 6.26
C LEU A 180 25.92 -45.59 5.97
N ALA A 181 24.94 -45.29 5.11
CA ALA A 181 24.04 -46.27 4.52
C ALA A 181 24.57 -46.70 3.14
N SER A 182 24.73 -48.01 2.97
CA SER A 182 25.37 -48.68 1.84
C SER A 182 24.61 -48.50 0.51
N THR A 183 25.31 -48.05 -0.52
CA THR A 183 24.82 -47.90 -1.90
C THR A 183 24.79 -49.24 -2.63
N GLN A 184 23.62 -49.67 -3.13
CA GLN A 184 23.53 -50.60 -4.26
C GLN A 184 23.18 -49.81 -5.51
N ALA A 185 24.04 -49.91 -6.53
CA ALA A 185 23.86 -49.30 -7.84
C ALA A 185 22.95 -50.17 -8.72
N SER A 186 21.87 -49.56 -9.23
CA SER A 186 21.13 -50.07 -10.39
C SER A 186 21.50 -49.24 -11.61
N SER A 187 21.93 -49.92 -12.66
CA SER A 187 22.25 -49.36 -13.96
C SER A 187 21.00 -48.79 -14.64
N THR A 188 20.96 -47.48 -14.86
CA THR A 188 20.11 -46.83 -15.85
C THR A 188 20.95 -45.79 -16.59
N SER A 189 20.98 -45.89 -17.92
CA SER A 189 21.65 -44.93 -18.81
C SER A 189 20.79 -43.68 -18.98
N CYS A 190 20.52 -42.98 -17.88
CA CYS A 190 19.99 -41.62 -17.94
C CYS A 190 21.14 -40.63 -17.72
N SER A 191 20.99 -39.39 -18.17
CA SER A 191 21.94 -38.31 -17.87
C SER A 191 21.21 -36.99 -17.69
N GLY A 192 21.67 -36.17 -16.75
CA GLY A 192 21.05 -34.87 -16.44
C GLY A 192 19.60 -35.02 -16.01
N MET A 193 18.75 -34.10 -16.47
CA MET A 193 17.34 -34.02 -16.12
C MET A 193 16.53 -35.32 -16.37
N THR A 194 16.94 -36.13 -17.34
CA THR A 194 16.29 -37.43 -17.63
C THR A 194 16.44 -38.46 -16.51
N CYS A 195 17.36 -38.23 -15.56
CA CYS A 195 17.52 -39.04 -14.35
C CYS A 195 16.69 -38.55 -13.16
N TRP A 196 16.10 -37.35 -13.24
CA TRP A 196 15.44 -36.78 -12.08
C TRP A 196 14.18 -37.56 -11.75
N ASN A 197 13.97 -37.82 -10.45
CA ASN A 197 12.74 -38.44 -9.99
C ASN A 197 11.57 -37.53 -10.38
N GLY A 198 10.52 -38.10 -10.97
CA GLY A 198 9.38 -37.35 -11.47
C GLY A 198 9.52 -36.83 -12.91
N TYR A 199 10.67 -37.02 -13.58
CA TYR A 199 10.78 -36.69 -15.00
C TYR A 199 9.78 -37.51 -15.84
N GLU A 200 8.95 -36.82 -16.63
CA GLU A 200 7.96 -37.44 -17.51
C GLU A 200 8.47 -37.43 -18.96
N GLY A 201 8.87 -36.26 -19.45
CA GLY A 201 9.59 -36.08 -20.71
C GLY A 201 8.78 -36.21 -22.00
N GLN A 202 7.59 -36.84 -22.00
CA GLN A 202 6.81 -37.06 -23.22
C GLN A 202 6.38 -35.74 -23.90
N ASN A 203 6.23 -34.67 -23.11
CA ASN A 203 5.81 -33.35 -23.57
C ASN A 203 6.91 -32.29 -23.45
N GLN A 204 8.18 -32.68 -23.28
CA GLN A 204 9.29 -31.73 -23.06
C GLN A 204 9.40 -30.66 -24.16
N ALA A 205 9.20 -31.05 -25.43
CA ALA A 205 9.23 -30.09 -26.54
C ALA A 205 8.11 -29.05 -26.46
N ALA A 206 6.89 -29.47 -26.08
CA ALA A 206 5.76 -28.57 -25.91
C ALA A 206 5.98 -27.61 -24.72
N VAL A 207 6.49 -28.14 -23.60
CA VAL A 207 6.85 -27.34 -22.42
C VAL A 207 7.93 -26.30 -22.77
N ASN A 208 9.01 -26.71 -23.44
CA ASN A 208 10.05 -25.78 -23.89
C ASN A 208 9.49 -24.72 -24.85
N SER A 209 8.60 -25.10 -25.77
CA SER A 209 7.97 -24.16 -26.68
C SER A 209 7.09 -23.14 -25.95
N ALA A 210 6.35 -23.56 -24.93
CA ALA A 210 5.53 -22.66 -24.12
C ALA A 210 6.40 -21.67 -23.33
N ILE A 211 7.48 -22.15 -22.71
CA ILE A 211 8.43 -21.31 -21.97
C ILE A 211 9.13 -20.30 -22.90
N ASN A 212 9.57 -20.73 -24.09
CA ASN A 212 10.19 -19.85 -25.08
C ASN A 212 9.22 -18.81 -25.67
N ALA A 213 7.92 -19.02 -25.53
CA ALA A 213 6.88 -18.09 -25.98
C ALA A 213 6.42 -17.11 -24.88
N LEU A 214 6.98 -17.22 -23.66
CA LEU A 214 6.65 -16.30 -22.58
C LEU A 214 7.00 -14.85 -22.94
N PRO A 215 6.29 -13.86 -22.38
CA PRO A 215 6.69 -12.46 -22.44
C PRO A 215 8.14 -12.24 -22.02
N ALA A 216 8.83 -11.30 -22.66
CA ALA A 216 10.25 -11.05 -22.45
C ALA A 216 10.58 -10.74 -20.99
N GLU A 217 9.65 -10.08 -20.29
CA GLU A 217 9.70 -9.76 -18.88
C GLU A 217 9.92 -11.03 -18.04
N LEU A 218 9.10 -12.06 -18.26
CA LEU A 218 9.17 -13.32 -17.52
C LEU A 218 10.36 -14.18 -17.94
N GLN A 219 10.76 -14.14 -19.22
CA GLN A 219 11.93 -14.89 -19.69
C GLN A 219 13.21 -14.50 -18.95
N ARG A 220 13.37 -13.24 -18.55
CA ARG A 220 14.55 -12.77 -17.79
C ARG A 220 14.75 -13.53 -16.48
N ALA A 221 13.66 -13.91 -15.81
CA ALA A 221 13.71 -14.64 -14.54
C ALA A 221 14.14 -16.11 -14.70
N LEU A 222 14.08 -16.65 -15.93
CA LEU A 222 14.37 -18.05 -16.22
C LEU A 222 15.82 -18.30 -16.62
N ASN A 223 16.69 -17.29 -16.54
CA ASN A 223 18.12 -17.49 -16.79
C ASN A 223 18.73 -18.43 -15.74
N GLY A 224 19.33 -19.54 -16.21
CA GLY A 224 19.87 -20.58 -15.34
C GLY A 224 18.80 -21.42 -14.62
N VAL A 225 17.57 -21.43 -15.13
CA VAL A 225 16.49 -22.30 -14.66
C VAL A 225 16.38 -23.53 -15.56
N ASP A 226 16.35 -24.70 -14.94
CA ASP A 226 16.11 -25.96 -15.64
C ASP A 226 14.61 -26.15 -15.91
N ILE A 227 14.23 -26.32 -17.19
CA ILE A 227 12.84 -26.48 -17.60
C ILE A 227 12.50 -27.96 -17.75
N VAL A 228 11.60 -28.46 -16.90
CA VAL A 228 11.30 -29.90 -16.78
C VAL A 228 9.86 -30.18 -17.17
N ASN A 229 9.65 -31.08 -18.13
CA ASN A 229 8.37 -31.77 -18.22
C ASN A 229 8.34 -32.93 -17.23
N GLY A 230 7.66 -32.73 -16.10
CA GLY A 230 7.65 -33.71 -15.03
C GLY A 230 6.67 -33.46 -13.91
N CYS A 231 6.43 -34.52 -13.15
CA CYS A 231 5.66 -34.53 -11.92
C CYS A 231 6.57 -34.27 -10.72
N HIS A 232 6.52 -33.07 -10.17
CA HIS A 232 7.43 -32.66 -9.11
C HIS A 232 7.33 -33.59 -7.85
N PRO A 233 8.44 -34.20 -7.38
CA PRO A 233 8.41 -35.25 -6.36
C PRO A 233 7.76 -34.84 -5.04
N TYR A 234 8.09 -33.66 -4.51
CA TYR A 234 7.51 -33.17 -3.26
C TYR A 234 6.02 -32.84 -3.40
N ALA A 235 5.62 -32.27 -4.54
CA ALA A 235 4.22 -31.93 -4.78
C ALA A 235 3.37 -33.19 -4.92
N PHE A 236 3.90 -34.22 -5.57
CA PHE A 236 3.26 -35.53 -5.64
C PHE A 236 3.10 -36.15 -4.25
N ALA A 237 4.17 -36.19 -3.45
CA ALA A 237 4.16 -36.75 -2.11
C ALA A 237 3.14 -36.04 -1.19
N SER A 238 3.04 -34.71 -1.29
CA SER A 238 2.14 -33.91 -0.44
C SER A 238 0.69 -33.89 -0.91
N LYS A 239 0.41 -34.01 -2.22
CA LYS A 239 -0.95 -33.93 -2.78
C LYS A 239 -1.53 -35.27 -3.21
N GLY A 240 -0.73 -36.34 -3.19
CA GLY A 240 -1.11 -37.66 -3.69
C GLY A 240 -1.37 -37.72 -5.19
N ARG A 241 -0.99 -36.67 -5.94
CA ARG A 241 -1.16 -36.54 -7.39
C ARG A 241 -0.20 -35.51 -7.96
N CYS A 242 0.09 -35.60 -9.25
CA CYS A 242 0.82 -34.54 -9.96
C CYS A 242 -0.01 -33.25 -9.96
N VAL A 243 0.60 -32.17 -9.50
CA VAL A 243 0.09 -30.80 -9.68
C VAL A 243 0.42 -30.32 -11.09
N PHE A 244 -0.19 -29.22 -11.53
CA PHE A 244 0.01 -28.75 -12.90
C PHE A 244 1.43 -28.26 -13.15
N GLY A 245 1.96 -27.41 -12.27
CA GLY A 245 3.34 -26.98 -12.29
C GLY A 245 3.90 -26.72 -10.90
N VAL A 246 5.21 -26.52 -10.83
CA VAL A 246 5.96 -26.07 -9.64
C VAL A 246 7.19 -25.28 -10.09
N TRP A 247 7.33 -24.04 -9.64
CA TRP A 247 8.62 -23.39 -9.47
C TRP A 247 9.34 -23.94 -8.23
N ASP A 248 10.49 -24.58 -8.44
CA ASP A 248 11.31 -25.16 -7.37
C ASP A 248 12.66 -24.44 -7.26
N SER A 249 12.70 -23.41 -6.41
CA SER A 249 13.93 -22.68 -6.12
C SER A 249 14.97 -23.48 -5.31
N ALA A 250 14.54 -24.53 -4.59
CA ALA A 250 15.34 -25.17 -3.54
C ALA A 250 15.73 -26.62 -3.86
N GLY A 251 15.10 -27.27 -4.83
CA GLY A 251 15.37 -28.67 -5.17
C GLY A 251 14.68 -29.62 -4.19
N TRP A 252 13.39 -29.41 -3.93
CA TRP A 252 12.60 -30.20 -2.97
C TRP A 252 12.45 -31.65 -3.44
N LYS A 253 12.66 -32.58 -2.51
CA LYS A 253 12.59 -34.03 -2.69
C LYS A 253 11.28 -34.56 -2.10
N ALA A 254 10.92 -35.79 -2.49
CA ALA A 254 9.67 -36.42 -2.06
C ALA A 254 9.55 -36.57 -0.53
N ASP A 255 10.67 -36.68 0.19
CA ASP A 255 10.72 -36.79 1.65
C ASP A 255 10.61 -35.45 2.38
N GLY A 256 10.43 -34.34 1.64
CA GLY A 256 10.38 -32.99 2.20
C GLY A 256 11.75 -32.41 2.54
N THR A 257 12.86 -33.07 2.21
CA THR A 257 14.19 -32.43 2.21
C THR A 257 14.38 -31.65 0.90
N TYR A 258 15.40 -30.78 0.80
CA TYR A 258 15.72 -30.06 -0.44
C TYR A 258 17.22 -30.07 -0.74
N GLY A 259 17.65 -29.40 -1.80
CA GLY A 259 19.03 -29.39 -2.30
C GLY A 259 19.32 -30.57 -3.23
N ALA A 260 18.32 -31.01 -3.98
CA ALA A 260 18.53 -31.90 -5.11
C ALA A 260 19.26 -31.17 -6.26
N ASP A 261 19.86 -31.95 -7.17
CA ASP A 261 20.51 -31.42 -8.37
C ASP A 261 19.58 -30.61 -9.27
N TRP A 262 18.26 -30.75 -9.09
CA TRP A 262 17.22 -29.98 -9.78
C TRP A 262 16.80 -28.70 -9.06
N ALA A 263 17.56 -28.20 -8.09
CA ALA A 263 17.28 -26.88 -7.53
C ALA A 263 17.30 -25.81 -8.63
N ARG A 264 16.41 -24.81 -8.52
CA ARG A 264 16.14 -23.78 -9.55
C ARG A 264 15.62 -24.39 -10.85
N SER A 265 14.55 -25.16 -10.73
CA SER A 265 13.86 -25.73 -11.88
C SER A 265 12.40 -25.30 -11.92
N LEU A 266 11.84 -25.31 -13.13
CA LEU A 266 10.42 -25.08 -13.39
C LEU A 266 9.85 -26.38 -13.95
N TRP A 267 8.96 -27.00 -13.18
CA TRP A 267 8.32 -28.26 -13.52
C TRP A 267 6.92 -28.00 -14.09
N ILE A 268 6.61 -28.59 -15.24
CA ILE A 268 5.25 -28.66 -15.79
C ILE A 268 4.92 -30.11 -16.09
N SER A 269 3.87 -30.64 -15.47
CA SER A 269 3.51 -32.05 -15.63
C SER A 269 2.73 -32.32 -16.91
N ASN A 270 2.69 -33.58 -17.34
CA ASN A 270 1.81 -34.07 -18.39
C ASN A 270 0.36 -33.70 -18.11
N ARG A 271 -0.05 -33.70 -16.84
CA ARG A 271 -1.40 -33.31 -16.41
C ARG A 271 -1.75 -31.89 -16.88
N ALA A 272 -0.81 -30.94 -16.88
CA ALA A 272 -1.06 -29.58 -17.36
C ALA A 272 -1.29 -29.54 -18.88
N VAL A 273 -0.51 -30.34 -19.62
CA VAL A 273 -0.62 -30.47 -21.08
C VAL A 273 -1.94 -31.14 -21.46
N GLU A 274 -2.26 -32.28 -20.85
CA GLU A 274 -3.49 -33.05 -21.07
C GLU A 274 -4.75 -32.27 -20.71
N ALA A 275 -4.67 -31.39 -19.70
CA ALA A 275 -5.77 -30.52 -19.31
C ALA A 275 -5.93 -29.29 -20.22
N GLY A 276 -5.06 -29.10 -21.21
CA GLY A 276 -5.07 -27.92 -22.09
C GLY A 276 -4.68 -26.62 -21.39
N ARG A 277 -3.90 -26.70 -20.30
CA ARG A 277 -3.54 -25.55 -19.44
C ARG A 277 -2.09 -25.13 -19.55
N LEU A 278 -1.34 -25.72 -20.49
CA LEU A 278 0.11 -25.55 -20.58
C LEU A 278 0.55 -24.09 -20.62
N ILE A 279 -0.07 -23.26 -21.45
CA ILE A 279 0.34 -21.86 -21.64
C ILE A 279 0.13 -21.04 -20.36
N ASP A 280 -1.03 -21.18 -19.72
CA ASP A 280 -1.34 -20.44 -18.48
C ASP A 280 -0.48 -20.93 -17.31
N VAL A 281 -0.27 -22.23 -17.18
CA VAL A 281 0.61 -22.80 -16.16
C VAL A 281 2.06 -22.35 -16.37
N ALA A 282 2.54 -22.25 -17.62
CA ALA A 282 3.87 -21.71 -17.90
C ALA A 282 4.03 -20.27 -17.40
N VAL A 283 3.03 -19.40 -17.63
CA VAL A 283 3.04 -18.03 -17.12
C VAL A 283 3.01 -18.02 -15.58
N HIS A 284 2.14 -18.82 -14.96
CA HIS A 284 2.01 -18.94 -13.51
C HIS A 284 3.33 -19.34 -12.84
N GLU A 285 3.95 -20.43 -13.29
CA GLU A 285 5.21 -20.90 -12.69
C GLU A 285 6.38 -19.93 -12.98
N ALA A 286 6.39 -19.29 -14.16
CA ALA A 286 7.36 -18.24 -14.45
C ALA A 286 7.14 -16.99 -13.60
N ALA A 287 5.91 -16.68 -13.19
CA ALA A 287 5.61 -15.60 -12.26
C ALA A 287 6.18 -15.87 -10.87
N HIS A 288 6.13 -17.12 -10.39
CA HIS A 288 6.85 -17.51 -9.16
C HIS A 288 8.36 -17.33 -9.28
N ALA A 289 8.94 -17.74 -10.42
CA ALA A 289 10.36 -17.53 -10.69
C ALA A 289 10.70 -16.03 -10.72
N TYR A 290 9.89 -15.20 -11.38
CA TYR A 290 10.08 -13.75 -11.44
C TYR A 290 9.98 -13.10 -10.06
N SER A 291 8.95 -13.46 -9.31
CA SER A 291 8.76 -13.03 -7.92
C SER A 291 9.96 -13.38 -7.04
N TYR A 292 10.55 -14.56 -7.24
CA TYR A 292 11.70 -15.02 -6.44
C TYR A 292 13.04 -14.51 -6.95
N MET A 293 13.26 -14.38 -8.25
CA MET A 293 14.57 -14.05 -8.82
C MET A 293 14.79 -12.55 -8.96
N ILE A 294 13.72 -11.80 -9.20
CA ILE A 294 13.77 -10.37 -9.55
C ILE A 294 13.07 -9.54 -8.48
N MET A 295 11.77 -9.76 -8.24
CA MET A 295 10.99 -8.88 -7.36
C MET A 295 11.48 -8.88 -5.92
N ARG A 296 12.08 -9.98 -5.44
CA ARG A 296 12.58 -10.08 -4.06
C ARG A 296 13.70 -9.08 -3.71
N THR A 297 14.38 -8.54 -4.72
CA THR A 297 15.50 -7.59 -4.56
C THR A 297 15.19 -6.24 -5.22
N CYS A 298 14.06 -6.13 -5.93
CA CYS A 298 13.63 -4.90 -6.58
C CYS A 298 12.83 -4.07 -5.58
N VAL A 299 13.40 -2.96 -5.13
CA VAL A 299 12.79 -2.06 -4.14
C VAL A 299 11.80 -1.12 -4.83
N ASN A 300 10.62 -0.99 -4.23
CA ASN A 300 9.64 0.04 -4.56
C ASN A 300 9.97 1.30 -3.73
N GLU A 301 10.42 2.36 -4.39
CA GLU A 301 10.82 3.60 -3.70
C GLU A 301 9.65 4.31 -3.01
N ALA A 302 8.40 4.07 -3.44
CA ALA A 302 7.22 4.70 -2.84
C ALA A 302 6.86 4.11 -1.47
N THR A 303 7.12 2.82 -1.26
CA THR A 303 6.77 2.10 -0.01
C THR A 303 8.00 1.81 0.85
N GLY A 304 9.20 1.76 0.25
CA GLY A 304 10.43 1.32 0.90
C GLY A 304 10.55 -0.21 1.02
N GLU A 305 9.54 -0.96 0.59
CA GLU A 305 9.53 -2.42 0.55
C GLU A 305 9.98 -2.94 -0.83
N THR A 306 10.12 -4.25 -0.96
CA THR A 306 10.32 -4.85 -2.29
C THR A 306 8.99 -5.02 -3.01
N TYR A 307 8.98 -4.96 -4.36
CA TYR A 307 7.77 -5.25 -5.14
C TYR A 307 7.20 -6.65 -4.84
N ARG A 308 8.03 -7.60 -4.39
CA ARG A 308 7.55 -8.91 -3.91
C ARG A 308 6.65 -8.78 -2.69
N VAL A 309 7.02 -7.95 -1.71
CA VAL A 309 6.21 -7.74 -0.50
C VAL A 309 4.92 -7.01 -0.85
N ASP A 310 5.03 -5.89 -1.56
CA ASP A 310 3.88 -5.05 -1.91
C ASP A 310 2.84 -5.83 -2.70
N LEU A 311 3.24 -6.52 -3.76
CA LEU A 311 2.30 -7.22 -4.62
C LEU A 311 1.73 -8.48 -3.97
N ARG A 312 2.48 -9.18 -3.12
CA ARG A 312 1.88 -10.28 -2.33
C ARG A 312 0.82 -9.76 -1.36
N ASN A 313 1.03 -8.59 -0.76
CA ASN A 313 0.04 -7.98 0.12
C ASN A 313 -1.20 -7.53 -0.67
N LEU A 314 -1.00 -6.91 -1.84
CA LEU A 314 -2.09 -6.48 -2.72
C LEU A 314 -2.97 -7.65 -3.17
N PHE A 315 -2.37 -8.74 -3.63
CA PHE A 315 -3.12 -9.88 -4.20
C PHE A 315 -3.50 -10.94 -3.16
N GLY A 316 -3.01 -10.85 -1.91
CA GLY A 316 -3.34 -11.81 -0.85
C GLY A 316 -2.48 -13.07 -0.83
N GLY A 317 -1.29 -13.05 -1.43
CA GLY A 317 -0.29 -14.12 -1.33
C GLY A 317 0.46 -14.41 -2.62
N GLU A 318 1.42 -15.33 -2.54
CA GLU A 318 2.31 -15.69 -3.67
C GLU A 318 1.54 -16.36 -4.83
N GLU A 319 0.65 -17.29 -4.51
CA GLU A 319 -0.16 -18.02 -5.50
C GLU A 319 -1.18 -17.10 -6.20
N PHE A 320 -1.78 -16.18 -5.44
CA PHE A 320 -2.70 -15.17 -5.98
C PHE A 320 -1.96 -14.16 -6.86
N LEU A 321 -0.75 -13.75 -6.49
CA LEU A 321 0.11 -12.92 -7.33
C LEU A 321 0.47 -13.61 -8.65
N ALA A 322 0.83 -14.90 -8.61
CA ALA A 322 1.15 -15.66 -9.83
C ALA A 322 -0.06 -15.80 -10.78
N ASP A 323 -1.25 -16.04 -10.23
CA ASP A 323 -2.50 -16.00 -11.00
C ASP A 323 -2.78 -14.60 -11.59
N ALA A 324 -2.52 -13.54 -10.82
CA ALA A 324 -2.71 -12.16 -11.28
C ALA A 324 -1.78 -11.81 -12.44
N ILE A 325 -0.50 -12.20 -12.36
CA ILE A 325 0.45 -12.06 -13.48
C ILE A 325 0.01 -12.89 -14.68
N THR A 326 -0.58 -14.07 -14.45
CA THR A 326 -1.17 -14.88 -15.53
C THR A 326 -2.33 -14.15 -16.21
N ALA A 327 -3.22 -13.54 -15.42
CA ALA A 327 -4.31 -12.71 -15.95
C ALA A 327 -3.81 -11.46 -16.67
N TYR A 328 -2.69 -10.87 -16.23
CA TYR A 328 -2.07 -9.70 -16.86
C TYR A 328 -1.62 -9.99 -18.29
N PHE A 329 -0.95 -11.14 -18.52
CA PHE A 329 -0.43 -11.49 -19.84
C PHE A 329 -1.42 -12.24 -20.74
N ASN A 330 -2.22 -13.15 -20.17
CA ASN A 330 -3.10 -14.03 -20.95
C ASN A 330 -4.59 -13.60 -20.89
N GLY A 331 -4.90 -12.56 -20.12
CA GLY A 331 -6.25 -12.04 -19.91
C GLY A 331 -7.05 -12.78 -18.84
N ALA A 332 -8.20 -12.21 -18.46
CA ALA A 332 -9.04 -12.71 -17.36
C ALA A 332 -9.51 -14.17 -17.53
N ASN A 333 -9.69 -14.63 -18.77
CA ASN A 333 -10.15 -15.98 -19.09
C ASN A 333 -9.04 -17.04 -19.00
N ALA A 334 -7.80 -16.64 -18.74
CA ALA A 334 -6.71 -17.57 -18.48
C ALA A 334 -7.02 -18.47 -17.28
N PHE A 335 -6.46 -19.67 -17.28
CA PHE A 335 -6.55 -20.55 -16.13
C PHE A 335 -5.91 -19.90 -14.89
N GLN A 336 -6.72 -19.67 -13.84
CA GLN A 336 -6.30 -19.09 -12.56
C GLN A 336 -6.80 -20.01 -11.45
N ASN A 337 -5.90 -20.67 -10.73
CA ASN A 337 -6.26 -21.74 -9.80
C ASN A 337 -6.79 -21.22 -8.45
N TYR A 338 -6.31 -20.06 -8.02
CA TYR A 338 -6.53 -19.45 -6.71
C TYR A 338 -7.43 -18.21 -6.79
N ARG A 339 -7.25 -17.34 -7.79
CA ARG A 339 -8.14 -16.21 -8.09
C ARG A 339 -9.42 -16.63 -8.80
N GLY A 340 -9.41 -17.81 -9.44
CA GLY A 340 -10.52 -18.34 -10.23
C GLY A 340 -10.50 -17.84 -11.68
N THR A 341 -10.66 -18.75 -12.63
CA THR A 341 -10.73 -18.41 -14.06
C THR A 341 -11.91 -17.48 -14.35
N GLY A 342 -11.66 -16.43 -15.13
CA GLY A 342 -12.61 -15.36 -15.41
C GLY A 342 -12.44 -14.14 -14.49
N THR A 343 -11.61 -14.24 -13.44
CA THR A 343 -11.32 -13.11 -12.55
C THR A 343 -10.36 -12.14 -13.24
N GLY A 344 -10.88 -10.98 -13.63
CA GLY A 344 -10.10 -9.88 -14.20
C GLY A 344 -9.17 -9.21 -13.18
N LEU A 345 -8.38 -8.27 -13.67
CA LEU A 345 -7.63 -7.31 -12.86
C LEU A 345 -8.40 -5.99 -12.84
N SER A 346 -8.58 -5.42 -11.65
CA SER A 346 -8.97 -4.02 -11.50
C SER A 346 -7.91 -3.10 -12.10
N GLN A 347 -8.28 -1.83 -12.37
CA GLN A 347 -7.32 -0.87 -12.93
C GLN A 347 -6.10 -0.69 -12.03
N GLY A 348 -6.30 -0.57 -10.71
CA GLY A 348 -5.19 -0.44 -9.76
C GLY A 348 -4.27 -1.67 -9.73
N GLU A 349 -4.81 -2.88 -9.87
CA GLU A 349 -4.00 -4.10 -9.99
C GLU A 349 -3.19 -4.13 -11.31
N GLN A 350 -3.78 -3.67 -12.42
CA GLN A 350 -3.09 -3.57 -13.71
C GLN A 350 -1.96 -2.53 -13.66
N ASP A 351 -2.22 -1.38 -13.05
CA ASP A 351 -1.25 -0.30 -12.92
C ASP A 351 -0.06 -0.76 -12.05
N ALA A 352 -0.33 -1.40 -10.91
CA ALA A 352 0.70 -1.91 -10.01
C ALA A 352 1.61 -2.97 -10.68
N LEU A 353 1.04 -3.88 -11.48
CA LEU A 353 1.83 -4.87 -12.23
C LEU A 353 2.63 -4.21 -13.36
N THR A 354 2.05 -3.24 -14.06
CA THR A 354 2.72 -2.50 -15.13
C THR A 354 3.91 -1.71 -14.61
N GLU A 355 3.73 -1.02 -13.48
CA GLU A 355 4.80 -0.29 -12.80
C GLU A 355 5.94 -1.22 -12.37
N MET A 356 5.60 -2.36 -11.75
CA MET A 356 6.58 -3.35 -11.34
C MET A 356 7.41 -3.87 -12.52
N PHE A 357 6.76 -4.27 -13.63
CA PHE A 357 7.48 -4.78 -14.81
C PHE A 357 8.34 -3.72 -15.50
N ALA A 358 7.92 -2.45 -15.45
CA ALA A 358 8.70 -1.34 -15.97
C ALA A 358 9.93 -1.02 -15.10
N THR A 359 9.88 -1.34 -13.80
CA THR A 359 10.89 -0.94 -12.82
C THR A 359 12.01 -1.99 -12.64
N CYS A 360 11.72 -3.29 -12.72
CA CYS A 360 12.62 -4.36 -12.20
C CYS A 360 13.61 -5.07 -13.19
#